data_AF-A0A1S9B5M9-F1
#
_entry.id   AF-A0A1S9B5M9-F1
#
_cell.length_a   1.000
_cell.length_b   1.000
_cell.length_c   1.000
_cell.angle_alpha   90.00
_cell.angle_beta   90.00
_cell.angle_gamma   90.00
#
_symmetry.space_group_name_H-M   'P 1'
#
loop_
_entity.id
_entity.type
_entity.pdbx_description
1 polymer ?
#
loop_
_entity_poly.entity_id
_entity_poly.type
_entity_poly.pdbx_seq_one_letter_code
_entity_poly.pdbx_strand_id
1 'polypeptide(L)' 'MPPLIRPVHWRLLGWLLFYAGAVPLLLPRCLDLLNRPSNWAVAAGLLGLGALLFGVAASFYQAGRALLRRLPPR' A
#
# COMPACT_ATOMS: atom_id res chain seq x y z
N MET A 1 -10.34 18.68 27.44
CA MET A 1 -9.84 17.29 27.41
C MET A 1 -9.61 16.89 25.96
N PRO A 2 -8.36 16.84 25.45
CA PRO A 2 -8.14 16.42 24.07
C PRO A 2 -8.31 14.89 23.97
N PRO A 3 -9.00 14.37 22.94
CA PRO A 3 -9.16 12.94 22.77
C PRO A 3 -7.82 12.31 22.37
N LEU A 4 -7.32 11.43 23.24
CA LEU A 4 -6.17 10.54 23.01
C LEU A 4 -6.53 9.46 21.96
N ILE A 5 -6.86 9.86 20.73
CA ILE A 5 -6.95 8.94 19.60
C ILE A 5 -5.51 8.59 19.26
N ARG A 6 -5.04 7.46 19.81
CA ARG A 6 -3.67 6.98 19.61
C ARG A 6 -3.36 6.92 18.11
N PRO A 7 -2.17 7.35 17.66
CA PRO A 7 -1.78 7.39 16.24
C PRO A 7 -1.74 6.01 15.55
N VAL A 8 -1.99 4.94 16.30
CA VAL A 8 -2.05 3.56 15.81
C VAL A 8 -3.29 3.31 14.95
N HIS A 9 -4.43 3.94 15.25
CA HIS A 9 -5.70 3.65 14.56
C HIS A 9 -5.70 4.13 13.11
N TRP A 10 -5.12 5.29 12.83
CA TRP A 10 -5.02 5.85 11.49
C TRP A 10 -4.13 5.01 10.55
N ARG A 11 -3.04 4.43 11.08
CA ARG A 11 -2.15 3.55 10.29
C ARG A 11 -2.81 2.22 9.97
N LEU A 12 -3.56 1.66 10.92
CA LEU A 12 -4.32 0.42 10.72
C LEU A 12 -5.46 0.63 9.72
N LEU A 13 -6.18 1.76 9.83
CA LEU A 13 -7.25 2.14 8.90
C LEU A 13 -6.70 2.33 7.49
N GLY A 14 -5.55 3.01 7.34
CA GLY A 14 -4.87 3.17 6.05
C GLY A 14 -4.42 1.83 5.44
N TRP A 15 -3.89 0.91 6.26
CA TRP A 15 -3.61 -0.46 5.84
C TRP A 15 -4.86 -1.18 5.35
N LEU A 16 -5.95 -1.11 6.11
CA LEU A 16 -7.19 -1.78 5.79
C LEU A 16 -7.79 -1.23 4.48
N LEU A 17 -7.85 0.08 4.31
CA LEU A 17 -8.34 0.72 3.08
C LEU A 17 -7.46 0.39 1.87
N PHE A 18 -6.14 0.29 2.07
CA PHE A 18 -5.22 -0.07 1.00
C PHE A 18 -5.39 -1.53 0.56
N TYR A 19 -5.39 -2.48 1.50
CA TYR A 19 -5.48 -3.91 1.16
C TYR A 19 -6.91 -4.38 0.85
N ALA A 20 -7.93 -3.85 1.51
CA ALA A 20 -9.33 -4.23 1.29
C ALA A 20 -10.00 -3.44 0.16
N GLY A 21 -9.48 -2.26 -0.18
CA GLY A 21 -10.03 -1.39 -1.22
C GLY A 21 -9.07 -1.22 -2.40
N ALA A 22 -7.95 -0.53 -2.18
CA ALA A 22 -7.06 -0.14 -3.28
C ALA A 22 -6.49 -1.34 -4.05
N VAL A 23 -5.98 -2.38 -3.37
CA VAL A 23 -5.42 -3.58 -4.00
C VAL A 23 -6.47 -4.33 -4.85
N PRO A 24 -7.63 -4.76 -4.32
CA PRO A 24 -8.60 -5.53 -5.11
C PRO A 24 -9.23 -4.72 -6.25
N LEU A 25 -9.17 -3.39 -6.21
CA LEU A 25 -9.76 -2.53 -7.24
C LEU A 25 -8.73 -2.10 -8.30
N LEU A 26 -7.49 -1.82 -7.90
CA LEU A 26 -6.42 -1.38 -8.80
C LEU A 26 -5.68 -2.56 -9.46
N LEU A 27 -5.48 -3.67 -8.74
CA LEU A 27 -4.77 -4.84 -9.28
C LEU A 27 -5.44 -5.41 -10.55
N PRO A 28 -6.75 -5.74 -10.57
CA PRO A 28 -7.38 -6.25 -11.79
C PRO A 28 -7.36 -5.20 -12.91
N ARG A 29 -7.42 -3.91 -12.57
CA ARG A 29 -7.34 -2.82 -13.54
C ARG A 29 -5.95 -2.70 -14.18
N CYS A 30 -4.90 -2.90 -13.39
CA CYS A 30 -3.52 -2.93 -13.89
C CYS A 30 -3.31 -4.16 -14.78
N LEU A 31 -3.82 -5.32 -14.38
CA LEU A 31 -3.75 -6.55 -15.18
C LEU A 31 -4.55 -6.43 -16.49
N ASP A 32 -5.73 -5.81 -16.47
CA ASP A 32 -6.52 -5.53 -17.68
C ASP A 32 -5.75 -4.63 -18.64
N LEU A 33 -5.11 -3.57 -18.13
CA LEU A 33 -4.28 -2.66 -18.92
C LEU A 33 -3.05 -3.35 -19.53
N LEU A 34 -2.43 -4.28 -18.81
CA LEU A 34 -1.31 -5.08 -19.30
C LEU A 34 -1.71 -6.07 -20.40
N ASN A 35 -2.95 -6.54 -20.38
CA ASN A 35 -3.45 -7.50 -21.37
C ASN A 35 -3.99 -6.83 -22.65
N ARG A 36 -4.02 -5.49 -22.71
CA ARG A 36 -4.49 -4.76 -23.89
C ARG A 36 -3.38 -4.64 -24.95
N PRO A 37 -3.73 -4.69 -26.25
CA PRO A 37 -2.76 -4.58 -27.35
C PRO A 37 -2.23 -3.15 -27.57
N SER A 38 -2.30 -2.27 -26.57
CA SER A 38 -1.85 -0.87 -26.67
C SER A 38 -0.63 -0.64 -25.79
N ASN A 39 0.47 -0.19 -26.39
CA ASN A 39 1.71 0.12 -25.68
C ASN A 39 1.50 1.15 -24.56
N TRP A 40 0.59 2.12 -24.76
CA TRP A 40 0.21 3.10 -23.75
C TRP A 40 -0.54 2.46 -22.58
N ALA A 41 -1.41 1.49 -22.85
CA ALA A 41 -2.12 0.75 -21.82
C ALA A 41 -1.15 -0.12 -21.01
N VAL A 42 -0.22 -0.82 -21.68
CA VAL A 42 0.81 -1.63 -21.02
C VAL A 42 1.71 -0.76 -20.14
N ALA A 43 2.17 0.39 -20.63
CA ALA A 43 2.98 1.32 -19.85
C ALA A 43 2.22 1.84 -18.61
N ALA A 44 0.95 2.22 -18.76
CA ALA A 44 0.12 2.63 -17.64
C ALA A 44 -0.13 1.50 -16.63
N GLY A 45 -0.34 0.27 -17.12
CA GLY A 45 -0.48 -0.94 -16.29
C GLY A 45 0.79 -1.24 -15.49
N LEU A 46 1.96 -1.16 -16.12
CA LEU A 46 3.25 -1.34 -15.44
C LEU A 46 3.52 -0.25 -14.39
N LEU A 47 3.23 1.01 -14.70
CA LEU A 47 3.36 2.12 -13.74
C LEU A 47 2.41 1.94 -12.55
N GLY A 48 1.15 1.55 -12.81
CA GLY A 48 0.17 1.26 -11.76
C GLY A 48 0.58 0.08 -10.87
N LEU A 49 1.10 -0.99 -11.49
CA LEU A 49 1.61 -2.15 -10.76
C LEU A 49 2.85 -1.79 -9.92
N GLY A 50 3.76 -0.98 -10.49
CA GLY A 50 4.94 -0.47 -9.78
C GLY A 50 4.57 0.39 -8.58
N ALA A 51 3.59 1.28 -8.73
CA ALA A 51 3.07 2.10 -7.63
C ALA A 51 2.42 1.25 -6.53
N LEU A 52 1.66 0.20 -6.89
CA LEU A 52 1.10 -0.76 -5.94
C LEU A 52 2.20 -1.50 -5.16
N LEU A 53 3.20 -2.04 -5.85
CA LEU A 53 4.34 -2.73 -5.23
C LEU A 53 5.15 -1.79 -4.33
N PHE A 54 5.40 -0.57 -4.77
CA PHE A 54 6.06 0.46 -3.96
C PHE A 54 5.24 0.78 -2.70
N GLY A 55 3.92 0.91 -2.84
CA GLY A 55 2.99 1.12 -1.72
C GLY A 55 3.06 -0.03 -0.71
N VAL A 56 3.04 -1.28 -1.17
CA VAL A 56 3.22 -2.47 -0.33
C VAL A 56 4.58 -2.44 0.40
N ALA A 57 5.67 -2.19 -0.33
CA ALA A 57 7.01 -2.14 0.25
C ALA A 57 7.16 -1.02 1.30
N ALA A 58 6.67 0.18 1.01
CA ALA A 58 6.64 1.29 1.95
C ALA A 58 5.80 0.97 3.19
N SER A 59 4.71 0.22 3.01
CA SER A 59 3.85 -0.26 4.09
C SER A 59 4.58 -1.23 5.03
N PHE A 60 5.31 -2.20 4.47
CA PHE A 60 6.16 -3.11 5.24
C PHE A 60 7.31 -2.39 5.93
N TYR A 61 7.98 -1.46 5.24
CA TYR A 61 9.04 -0.65 5.83
C TYR A 61 8.53 0.14 7.05
N GLN A 62 7.35 0.75 6.92
CA GLN A 62 6.71 1.48 8.02
C GLN A 62 6.30 0.60 9.20
N ALA A 63 5.85 -0.64 8.93
CA ALA A 63 5.52 -1.63 9.95
C ALA A 63 6.78 -2.15 10.65
N GLY A 64 7.80 -2.54 9.89
CA GLY A 64 9.09 -2.99 10.41
C GLY A 64 9.78 -1.92 11.25
N ARG A 65 9.79 -0.67 10.80
CA ARG A 65 10.36 0.44 11.57
C ARG A 65 9.55 0.74 12.85
N ALA A 66 8.25 0.44 12.87
CA ALA A 66 7.43 0.54 14.08
C ALA A 66 7.71 -0.61 15.06
N LEU A 67 8.00 -1.81 14.53
CA LEU A 67 8.39 -2.98 15.31
C LEU A 67 9.77 -2.80 15.96
N LEU A 68 10.74 -2.32 15.19
CA LEU A 68 12.11 -2.04 15.68
C LEU A 68 12.14 -1.01 16.81
N ARG A 69 11.24 -0.03 16.80
CA ARG A 69 11.10 0.95 17.90
C ARG A 69 10.52 0.38 19.18
N ARG A 70 9.89 -0.80 19.12
CA ARG A 70 9.32 -1.49 20.28
C ARG A 70 10.24 -2.57 20.85
N LEU A 71 11.35 -2.85 20.17
CA LEU A 71 12.38 -3.74 20.69
C LEU A 71 13.33 -2.91 21.55
N PRO A 72 13.46 -3.20 22.85
CA PRO A 72 14.47 -2.55 23.69
C PRO A 72 15.87 -2.90 23.15
N PRO A 73 16.83 -1.96 23.16
CA PRO A 73 18.22 -2.31 22.91
C PRO A 73 18.66 -3.34 23.96
N ARG A 74 19.17 -4.49 23.51
CA ARG A 74 19.85 -5.46 24.37
C ARG A 74 21.23 -4.94 24.73
#